data_AF-A0A661L2T5-F1
#
_entry.id   AF-A0A661L2T5-F1
#
_cell.length_a   1.000
_cell.length_b   1.000
_cell.length_c   1.000
_cell.angle_alpha   90.00
_cell.angle_beta   90.00
_cell.angle_gamma   90.00
#
_symmetry.space_group_name_H-M   'P 1'
#
loop_
_entity.id
_entity.type
_entity.pdbx_description
1 polymer ?
#
loop_
_entity_poly.entity_id
_entity_poly.type
_entity_poly.pdbx_seq_one_letter_code
_entity_poly.pdbx_strand_id
1 'polypeptide(L)'
;IAMAKVSTSGPEAVKLGYLRPTDQMTVNRDYLIEDAKKTVLAMNMEGYVPPEPKEDIRVAGENTFAMIKLALWTMHTSGYITEHDVTVSEKVGYVLCGGNVQSDTKVSEQYLLDLEREAFLSLCGNPKTQARIQHMLTTGKPLRN
;
A
#
# COMPACT_ATOMS: atom_id res chain seq x y z
N ILE A 1 8.53 -0.35 -5.39
CA ILE A 1 8.46 0.86 -4.53
C ILE A 1 8.56 2.16 -5.35
N ALA A 2 9.22 2.20 -6.53
CA ALA A 2 9.29 3.43 -7.35
C ALA A 2 8.51 3.40 -8.69
N MET A 3 8.18 2.22 -9.22
CA MET A 3 7.40 2.07 -10.45
C MET A 3 6.01 1.54 -10.12
N ALA A 4 4.97 2.34 -10.37
CA ALA A 4 3.60 1.92 -10.16
C ALA A 4 3.17 0.97 -11.29
N LYS A 5 2.67 -0.22 -10.92
CA LYS A 5 2.00 -1.13 -11.86
C LYS A 5 0.51 -1.16 -11.52
N VAL A 6 -0.31 -0.71 -12.47
CA VAL A 6 -1.78 -0.77 -12.38
C VAL A 6 -2.28 -2.06 -13.01
N SER A 7 -3.33 -2.64 -12.44
CA SER A 7 -4.03 -3.76 -13.06
C SER A 7 -4.96 -3.25 -14.15
N THR A 8 -4.98 -3.92 -15.30
CA THR A 8 -5.90 -3.60 -16.41
C THR A 8 -7.19 -4.41 -16.38
N SER A 9 -7.24 -5.48 -15.58
CA SER A 9 -8.41 -6.37 -15.49
C SER A 9 -8.52 -7.08 -14.13
N GLY A 10 -9.70 -7.61 -13.81
CA GLY A 10 -9.91 -8.44 -12.62
C GLY A 10 -8.96 -9.66 -12.56
N PRO A 11 -8.82 -10.46 -13.63
CA PRO A 11 -7.89 -11.58 -13.65
C PRO A 11 -6.42 -11.18 -13.46
N GLU A 12 -6.01 -10.03 -14.00
CA GLU A 12 -4.67 -9.49 -13.74
C GLU A 12 -4.51 -9.05 -12.28
N ALA A 13 -5.56 -8.50 -11.65
CA ALA A 13 -5.53 -8.08 -10.25
C ALA A 13 -5.35 -9.28 -9.30
N VAL A 14 -5.92 -10.44 -9.64
CA VAL A 14 -5.66 -11.70 -8.92
C VAL A 14 -4.20 -12.13 -9.08
N LYS A 15 -3.63 -12.06 -10.30
CA LYS A 15 -2.21 -12.38 -10.54
C LYS A 15 -1.25 -11.44 -9.78
N LEU A 16 -1.65 -10.18 -9.59
CA LEU A 16 -0.88 -9.19 -8.83
C LEU A 16 -1.09 -9.32 -7.31
N GLY A 17 -2.02 -10.17 -6.86
CA GLY A 17 -2.32 -10.36 -5.44
C GLY A 17 -3.19 -9.26 -4.81
N TYR A 18 -3.79 -8.38 -5.62
CA TYR A 18 -4.74 -7.38 -5.13
C TYR A 18 -6.11 -7.97 -4.82
N LEU A 19 -6.50 -9.02 -5.55
CA LEU A 19 -7.73 -9.78 -5.31
C LEU A 19 -7.39 -11.23 -4.93
N ARG A 20 -8.24 -11.84 -4.11
CA ARG A 20 -8.17 -13.25 -3.77
C ARG A 20 -8.67 -14.09 -4.96
N PRO A 21 -8.20 -15.34 -5.12
CA PRO A 21 -8.73 -16.25 -6.14
C PRO A 21 -10.23 -16.52 -6.03
N THR A 22 -10.81 -16.30 -4.84
CA THR A 22 -12.23 -16.50 -4.53
C THR A 22 -13.08 -15.25 -4.77
N ASP A 23 -12.47 -14.08 -5.03
CA ASP A 23 -13.22 -12.84 -5.22
C ASP A 23 -14.00 -12.90 -6.54
N GLN A 24 -15.28 -12.52 -6.47
CA GLN A 24 -16.17 -12.53 -7.64
C GLN A 24 -15.95 -11.29 -8.52
N MET A 25 -16.16 -11.46 -9.83
CA MET A 25 -16.01 -10.40 -10.82
C MET A 25 -17.31 -10.18 -11.57
N THR A 26 -17.90 -8.99 -11.41
CA THR A 26 -19.08 -8.58 -12.18
C THR A 26 -18.64 -7.75 -13.38
N VAL A 27 -18.93 -8.23 -14.59
CA VAL A 27 -18.57 -7.54 -15.84
C VAL A 27 -19.51 -6.37 -16.13
N ASN A 28 -20.81 -6.53 -15.89
CA ASN A 28 -21.79 -5.49 -16.13
C ASN A 28 -21.98 -4.64 -14.86
N ARG A 29 -21.60 -3.36 -14.96
CA ARG A 29 -21.64 -2.41 -13.85
C ARG A 29 -23.03 -2.25 -13.22
N ASP A 30 -24.11 -2.44 -13.98
CA ASP A 30 -25.48 -2.33 -13.46
C ASP A 30 -25.80 -3.41 -12.42
N TYR A 31 -25.19 -4.59 -12.53
CA TYR A 31 -25.37 -5.71 -11.60
C TYR A 31 -24.40 -5.70 -10.42
N LEU A 32 -23.36 -4.85 -10.44
CA LEU A 32 -22.29 -4.88 -9.43
C LEU A 32 -22.82 -4.77 -7.99
N ILE A 33 -23.78 -3.88 -7.76
CA ILE A 33 -24.38 -3.68 -6.43
C ILE A 33 -25.29 -4.85 -6.04
N GLU A 34 -25.99 -5.45 -7.00
CA GLU A 34 -26.84 -6.62 -6.75
C GLU A 34 -25.99 -7.84 -6.36
N ASP A 35 -24.94 -8.12 -7.12
CA ASP A 35 -24.02 -9.23 -6.87
C ASP A 35 -23.27 -9.06 -5.54
N ALA A 36 -22.82 -7.83 -5.23
CA ALA A 36 -22.20 -7.52 -3.95
C ALA A 36 -23.15 -7.79 -2.78
N LYS A 37 -24.43 -7.40 -2.89
CA LYS A 37 -25.45 -7.68 -1.86
C LYS A 37 -25.66 -9.18 -1.68
N LYS A 38 -25.81 -9.93 -2.78
CA LYS A 38 -25.97 -11.39 -2.73
C LYS A 38 -24.78 -12.06 -2.06
N THR A 39 -23.56 -11.61 -2.36
CA THR A 39 -22.32 -12.11 -1.76
C THR A 39 -22.30 -11.90 -0.25
N VAL A 40 -22.62 -10.69 0.22
CA VAL A 40 -22.66 -10.39 1.66
C VAL A 40 -23.75 -11.19 2.38
N LEU A 41 -24.93 -11.34 1.79
CA LEU A 41 -26.00 -12.17 2.35
C LEU A 41 -25.59 -13.64 2.45
N ALA A 42 -24.92 -14.17 1.41
CA ALA A 42 -24.39 -15.53 1.43
C ALA A 42 -23.34 -15.72 2.53
N MET A 43 -22.37 -14.80 2.65
CA MET A 43 -21.37 -14.81 3.71
C MET A 43 -22.01 -14.81 5.11
N ASN A 44 -23.07 -14.02 5.31
CA ASN A 44 -23.80 -14.00 6.57
C ASN A 44 -24.54 -15.31 6.84
N MET A 45 -25.16 -15.91 5.83
CA MET A 45 -25.82 -17.23 5.95
C MET A 45 -24.83 -18.36 6.25
N GLU A 46 -23.63 -18.26 5.71
CA GLU A 46 -22.51 -19.18 5.97
C GLU A 46 -21.87 -18.96 7.35
N GLY A 47 -22.31 -17.95 8.10
CA GLY A 47 -21.82 -17.67 9.45
C GLY A 47 -20.47 -16.97 9.48
N TYR A 48 -20.21 -16.05 8.53
CA TYR A 48 -18.98 -15.28 8.49
C TYR A 48 -18.69 -14.57 9.82
N VAL A 49 -17.48 -14.77 10.34
CA VAL A 49 -16.93 -14.07 11.50
C VAL A 49 -15.71 -13.28 11.02
N PRO A 50 -15.58 -11.98 11.38
CA PRO A 50 -14.40 -11.21 11.03
C PRO A 50 -13.13 -11.86 11.62
N PRO A 51 -12.02 -11.89 10.88
CA PRO A 51 -10.77 -12.43 11.40
C PRO A 51 -10.27 -11.60 12.58
N GLU A 52 -9.67 -12.27 13.57
CA GLU A 52 -9.00 -11.58 14.68
C GLU A 52 -7.75 -10.84 14.16
N PRO A 53 -7.45 -9.65 14.72
CA PRO A 53 -6.21 -8.93 14.40
C PRO A 53 -5.00 -9.83 14.64
N LYS A 54 -4.03 -9.79 13.73
CA LYS A 54 -2.83 -10.60 13.87
C LYS A 54 -1.89 -10.00 14.91
N GLU A 55 -1.39 -10.82 15.82
CA GLU A 55 -0.46 -10.38 16.87
C GLU A 55 1.00 -10.83 16.63
N ASP A 56 1.25 -11.65 15.61
CA ASP A 56 2.53 -12.32 15.38
C ASP A 56 3.10 -12.14 13.96
N ILE A 57 2.91 -10.95 13.38
CA ILE A 57 3.44 -10.61 12.07
C ILE A 57 4.96 -10.47 12.16
N ARG A 58 5.71 -11.30 11.43
CA ARG A 58 7.17 -11.20 11.32
C ARG A 58 7.55 -10.08 10.36
N VAL A 59 8.37 -9.15 10.82
CA VAL A 59 8.84 -8.03 10.00
C VAL A 59 10.30 -8.17 9.59
N ALA A 60 10.64 -7.53 8.47
CA ALA A 60 11.96 -7.63 7.86
C ALA A 60 13.05 -6.88 8.66
N GLY A 61 12.66 -5.88 9.45
CA GLY A 61 13.52 -5.12 10.36
C GLY A 61 14.53 -4.19 9.68
N GLU A 62 15.42 -3.63 10.50
CA GLU A 62 16.36 -2.57 10.13
C GLU A 62 17.35 -2.94 9.02
N ASN A 63 17.79 -4.20 8.94
CA ASN A 63 18.72 -4.66 7.92
C ASN A 63 18.11 -4.53 6.52
N THR A 64 16.84 -4.92 6.39
CA THR A 64 16.11 -4.79 5.12
C THR A 64 15.83 -3.33 4.81
N PHE A 65 15.54 -2.51 5.82
CA PHE A 65 15.34 -1.08 5.64
C PHE A 65 16.60 -0.38 5.12
N ALA A 66 17.79 -0.75 5.62
CA ALA A 66 19.06 -0.25 5.12
C ALA A 66 19.29 -0.61 3.63
N MET A 67 18.94 -1.83 3.24
CA MET A 67 19.00 -2.26 1.82
C MET A 67 18.04 -1.46 0.94
N ILE A 68 16.83 -1.16 1.44
CA ILE A 68 15.87 -0.29 0.72
C ILE A 68 16.46 1.11 0.54
N LYS A 69 17.05 1.70 1.58
CA LYS A 69 17.70 3.02 1.49
C LYS A 69 18.82 3.04 0.45
N LEU A 70 19.65 2.00 0.42
CA LEU A 70 20.70 1.87 -0.59
C LEU A 70 20.10 1.83 -2.01
N ALA A 71 19.06 1.03 -2.23
CA ALA A 71 18.38 0.96 -3.52
C ALA A 71 17.77 2.30 -3.95
N LEU A 72 17.14 3.04 -3.02
CA LEU A 72 16.60 4.38 -3.28
C LEU A 72 17.71 5.37 -3.62
N TRP A 73 18.82 5.33 -2.90
CA TRP A 73 19.98 6.18 -3.20
C TRP A 73 20.54 5.89 -4.60
N THR A 74 20.65 4.61 -4.99
CA THR A 74 21.08 4.25 -6.35
C THR A 74 20.10 4.77 -7.41
N MET A 75 18.79 4.62 -7.19
CA MET A 75 17.76 5.12 -8.12
C MET A 75 17.77 6.65 -8.24
N HIS A 76 18.02 7.36 -7.15
CA HIS A 76 18.10 8.81 -7.13
C HIS A 76 19.35 9.29 -7.88
N THR A 77 20.51 8.72 -7.58
CA THR A 77 21.79 9.08 -8.22
C THR A 77 21.80 8.78 -9.72
N SER A 78 21.05 7.76 -10.15
CA SER A 78 20.86 7.43 -11.57
C SER A 78 19.73 8.25 -12.25
N GLY A 79 19.09 9.17 -11.53
CA GLY A 79 18.08 10.09 -12.07
C GLY A 79 16.70 9.47 -12.35
N TYR A 80 16.43 8.25 -11.87
CA TYR A 80 15.13 7.61 -12.08
C TYR A 80 14.01 8.18 -11.20
N ILE A 81 14.37 8.68 -10.01
CA ILE A 81 13.44 9.20 -9.00
C ILE A 81 13.88 10.58 -8.50
N THR A 82 12.93 11.41 -8.07
CA THR A 82 13.23 12.71 -7.47
C THR A 82 13.59 12.59 -5.99
N GLU A 83 14.06 13.67 -5.39
CA GLU A 83 14.31 13.75 -3.95
C GLU A 83 13.03 13.48 -3.12
N HIS A 84 11.87 13.97 -3.57
CA HIS A 84 10.61 13.70 -2.85
C HIS A 84 10.13 12.26 -3.04
N ASP A 85 10.42 11.63 -4.18
CA ASP A 85 10.16 10.19 -4.36
C ASP A 85 10.98 9.35 -3.37
N VAL A 86 12.23 9.73 -3.08
CA VAL A 86 13.03 9.11 -2.01
C VAL A 86 12.33 9.30 -0.67
N THR A 87 11.93 10.52 -0.33
CA THR A 87 11.25 10.84 0.94
C THR A 87 10.01 9.98 1.16
N VAL A 88 9.15 9.87 0.15
CA VAL A 88 7.93 9.03 0.22
C VAL A 88 8.29 7.55 0.31
N SER A 89 9.23 7.08 -0.51
CA SER A 89 9.62 5.67 -0.56
C SER A 89 10.30 5.20 0.72
N GLU A 90 11.07 6.06 1.38
CA GLU A 90 11.67 5.76 2.68
C GLU A 90 10.61 5.58 3.77
N LYS A 91 9.56 6.41 3.77
CA LYS A 91 8.42 6.24 4.70
C LYS A 91 7.69 4.90 4.45
N VAL A 92 7.45 4.54 3.19
CA VAL A 92 6.86 3.25 2.83
C VAL A 92 7.76 2.09 3.26
N GLY A 93 9.06 2.17 2.97
CA GLY A 93 10.04 1.16 3.39
C GLY A 93 10.10 1.00 4.91
N TYR A 94 10.02 2.10 5.66
CA TYR A 94 10.01 2.09 7.12
C TYR A 94 8.80 1.32 7.68
N VAL A 95 7.60 1.56 7.15
CA VAL A 95 6.38 0.84 7.55
C VAL A 95 6.48 -0.65 7.20
N LEU A 96 6.90 -0.99 5.97
CA LEU A 96 7.03 -2.37 5.52
C LEU A 96 8.07 -3.19 6.31
N CYS A 97 9.12 -2.52 6.80
CA CYS A 97 10.13 -3.16 7.63
C CYS A 97 9.75 -3.23 9.13
N GLY A 98 8.58 -2.71 9.52
CA GLY A 98 8.13 -2.69 10.91
C GLY A 98 8.83 -1.65 11.77
N GLY A 99 9.35 -0.58 11.17
CA GLY A 99 10.02 0.50 11.86
C GLY A 99 11.44 0.16 12.33
N ASN A 100 11.83 0.71 13.49
CA ASN A 100 13.15 0.49 14.09
C ASN A 100 13.15 -0.77 14.99
N VAL A 101 12.99 -1.93 14.36
CA VAL A 101 13.06 -3.23 15.04
C VAL A 101 14.07 -4.16 14.36
N GLN A 102 14.54 -5.15 15.09
CA GLN A 102 15.42 -6.17 14.54
C GLN A 102 14.68 -7.07 13.55
N SER A 103 15.41 -7.68 12.63
CA SER A 103 14.85 -8.67 11.70
C SER A 103 14.21 -9.84 12.44
N ASP A 104 13.11 -10.37 11.89
CA ASP A 104 12.32 -11.48 12.47
C ASP A 104 11.62 -11.15 13.80
N THR A 105 11.59 -9.88 14.19
CA THR A 105 10.74 -9.41 15.30
C THR A 105 9.27 -9.64 14.95
N LYS A 106 8.48 -10.10 15.92
CA LYS A 106 7.03 -10.23 15.80
C LYS A 106 6.35 -8.96 16.30
N VAL A 107 5.44 -8.43 15.51
CA VAL A 107 4.65 -7.24 15.86
C VAL A 107 3.16 -7.49 15.60
N SER A 108 2.32 -6.69 16.24
CA SER A 108 0.88 -6.72 16.01
C SER A 108 0.49 -5.96 14.74
N GLU A 109 -0.66 -6.30 14.19
CA GLU A 109 -1.29 -5.60 13.08
C GLU A 109 -1.54 -4.13 13.43
N GLN A 110 -2.04 -3.87 14.65
CA GLN A 110 -2.27 -2.53 15.14
C GLN A 110 -0.98 -1.69 15.17
N TYR A 111 0.15 -2.29 15.54
CA TYR A 111 1.45 -1.60 15.51
C TYR A 111 1.81 -1.13 14.09
N LEU A 112 1.63 -1.98 13.08
CA LEU A 112 1.89 -1.61 11.68
C LEU A 112 0.93 -0.52 11.18
N LEU A 113 -0.36 -0.60 11.56
CA LEU A 113 -1.35 0.42 11.22
C LEU A 113 -1.01 1.77 11.87
N ASP A 114 -0.49 1.78 13.09
CA ASP A 114 -0.06 3.00 13.76
C ASP A 114 1.17 3.62 13.07
N LEU A 115 2.14 2.80 12.65
CA LEU A 115 3.28 3.25 11.84
C LEU A 115 2.83 3.82 10.50
N GLU A 116 1.90 3.17 9.81
CA GLU A 116 1.33 3.64 8.55
C GLU A 116 0.62 4.98 8.73
N ARG A 117 -0.23 5.10 9.75
CA ARG A 117 -0.96 6.33 10.05
C ARG A 117 -0.01 7.50 10.28
N GLU A 118 1.04 7.30 11.08
CA GLU A 118 2.01 8.36 11.34
C GLU A 118 2.81 8.74 10.09
N ALA A 119 3.26 7.74 9.32
CA ALA A 119 3.95 7.98 8.06
C ALA A 119 3.08 8.77 7.05
N PHE A 120 1.81 8.39 6.93
CA PHE A 120 0.85 9.04 6.06
C PHE A 120 0.58 10.49 6.48
N LEU A 121 0.26 10.73 7.75
CA LEU A 121 -0.02 12.08 8.26
C LEU A 121 1.22 12.99 8.14
N SER A 122 2.40 12.48 8.42
CA SER A 122 3.67 13.19 8.22
C SER A 122 3.85 13.62 6.75
N LEU A 123 3.52 12.75 5.79
CA LEU A 123 3.59 13.08 4.36
C LEU A 123 2.52 14.07 3.92
N CYS A 124 1.31 14.03 4.49
CA CYS A 124 0.26 15.01 4.22
C CYS A 124 0.65 16.44 4.66
N GLY A 125 1.44 16.56 5.72
CA GLY A 125 2.00 17.84 6.18
C GLY A 125 3.14 18.38 5.29
N ASN A 126 3.65 17.60 4.34
CA ASN A 126 4.78 18.01 3.50
C ASN A 126 4.32 18.91 2.33
N PRO A 127 4.89 20.12 2.15
CA PRO A 127 4.54 21.01 1.05
C PRO A 127 4.68 20.40 -0.35
N LYS A 128 5.68 19.53 -0.58
CA LYS A 128 5.86 18.85 -1.88
C LYS A 128 4.74 17.86 -2.16
N THR A 129 4.22 17.17 -1.13
CA THR A 129 3.05 16.29 -1.25
C THR A 129 1.79 17.10 -1.58
N GLN A 130 1.57 18.21 -0.87
CA GLN A 130 0.44 19.10 -1.12
C GLN A 130 0.48 19.67 -2.55
N ALA A 131 1.67 20.05 -3.04
CA ALA A 131 1.86 20.49 -4.41
C ALA A 131 1.52 19.38 -5.43
N ARG A 132 1.90 18.13 -5.17
CA ARG A 132 1.52 16.97 -6.02
C ARG A 132 0.00 16.78 -6.06
N ILE A 133 -0.66 16.84 -4.91
CA ILE A 133 -2.12 16.73 -4.81
C ILE A 133 -2.80 17.86 -5.58
N GLN A 134 -2.42 19.11 -5.33
CA GLN A 134 -3.00 20.28 -6.00
C GLN A 134 -2.81 20.19 -7.51
N HIS A 135 -1.60 19.87 -7.97
CA HIS A 135 -1.31 19.76 -9.39
C HIS A 135 -2.13 18.66 -10.04
N MET A 136 -2.18 17.46 -9.44
CA MET A 136 -2.97 16.34 -9.96
C MET A 136 -4.46 16.68 -10.06
N LEU A 137 -5.04 17.32 -9.04
CA LEU A 137 -6.44 17.73 -9.04
C LEU A 137 -6.73 18.81 -10.09
N THR A 138 -5.76 19.68 -10.39
CA THR A 138 -5.94 20.78 -11.34
C THR A 138 -5.70 20.36 -12.79
N THR A 139 -4.67 19.54 -13.03
CA THR A 139 -4.20 19.23 -14.39
C THR A 139 -4.50 17.79 -14.84
N GLY A 140 -4.86 16.91 -13.90
CA GLY A 140 -4.99 15.47 -14.13
C GLY A 140 -3.65 14.77 -14.42
N LYS A 141 -2.52 15.44 -14.25
CA LYS A 141 -1.18 14.91 -14.52
C LYS A 141 -0.33 14.86 -13.25
N PRO A 142 0.59 13.88 -13.13
CA PRO A 142 1.49 13.81 -11.99
C PRO A 142 2.53 14.95 -12.02
N LEU A 143 2.76 15.58 -10.87
CA LEU A 143 3.86 16.51 -10.66
C LEU A 143 5.11 15.74 -10.22
N ARG A 144 6.24 15.93 -10.92
CA ARG A 144 7.56 15.42 -10.53
C ARG A 144 8.36 16.52 -9.83
N ASN A 145 8.44 16.46 -8.50
CA ASN A 145 9.17 17.37 -7.61
C ASN A 145 9.91 16.61 -6.50
#